data_AF-A0A7W4FZH7-F1
#
_entry.id   AF-A0A7W4FZH7-F1
#
_cell.length_a   1.000
_cell.length_b   1.000
_cell.length_c   1.000
_cell.angle_alpha   90.00
_cell.angle_beta   90.00
_cell.angle_gamma   90.00
#
_symmetry.space_group_name_H-M   'P 1'
#
loop_
_entity.id
_entity.type
_entity.pdbx_description
1 polymer ?
#
loop_
_entity_poly.entity_id
_entity_poly.type
_entity_poly.pdbx_seq_one_letter_code
_entity_poly.pdbx_strand_id
1 'polypeptide(L)'
;MLKPVLISFAVIMTAMPAMNAYSATTQELFSEPKDVKEVKNELRHFTPVQLITSIEDNKILSKEVKGKLIRTNYELPPSYMPAHLINNYKNQLKALNTNILFECEQASCGNEDKLVKFIKPLNDISDGSPSLITAYITLPKKQVYVSIYAAGRKRATNLEIDIIEVIEEPLDLVTTDQNYLSQEVSEITVKDNSQNDTKNSADHPMLSRIPGAYIQKYITHGFNQASVLVGDNYKTMELEGKITDIAYILPRTYSEFEIDTNYQHALTKLGFTEVYACLGNSCGDDSK
;
A
#
# COMPACT_ATOMS: atom_id res chain seq x y z
N MET A 1 -18.92 -17.39 -79.45
CA MET A 1 -19.84 -17.53 -78.30
C MET A 1 -19.09 -18.24 -77.18
N LEU A 2 -18.43 -17.49 -76.29
CA LEU A 2 -17.81 -18.01 -75.07
C LEU A 2 -18.17 -17.01 -73.95
N LYS A 3 -18.91 -17.48 -72.94
CA LYS A 3 -19.28 -16.71 -71.75
C LYS A 3 -18.08 -16.64 -70.79
N PRO A 4 -17.78 -15.50 -70.14
CA PRO A 4 -16.91 -15.48 -68.99
C PRO A 4 -17.72 -15.86 -67.74
N VAL A 5 -17.18 -16.78 -66.95
CA VAL A 5 -17.71 -17.21 -65.65
C VAL A 5 -17.20 -16.24 -64.58
N LEU A 6 -18.13 -15.56 -63.90
CA LEU A 6 -17.87 -14.79 -62.69
C LEU A 6 -17.56 -15.74 -61.53
N ILE A 7 -16.35 -15.69 -61.00
CA ILE A 7 -15.97 -16.34 -59.74
C ILE A 7 -16.28 -15.36 -58.61
N SER A 8 -17.31 -15.67 -57.85
CA SER A 8 -17.68 -14.95 -56.63
C SER A 8 -16.73 -15.33 -55.50
N PHE A 9 -15.94 -14.37 -55.00
CA PHE A 9 -15.18 -14.52 -53.76
C PHE A 9 -16.13 -14.33 -52.57
N ALA A 10 -16.51 -15.43 -51.92
CA ALA A 10 -17.19 -15.37 -50.63
C ALA A 10 -16.18 -15.00 -49.54
N VAL A 11 -16.30 -13.80 -48.98
CA VAL A 11 -15.58 -13.38 -47.77
C VAL A 11 -16.20 -14.11 -46.59
N ILE A 12 -15.52 -15.15 -46.09
CA ILE A 12 -15.88 -15.81 -44.83
C ILE A 12 -15.42 -14.89 -43.70
N MET A 13 -16.34 -14.08 -43.20
CA MET A 13 -16.16 -13.31 -41.97
C MET A 13 -16.20 -14.31 -40.81
N THR A 14 -15.04 -14.77 -40.37
CA THR A 14 -14.90 -15.60 -39.18
C THR A 14 -15.21 -14.74 -37.96
N ALA A 15 -16.45 -14.84 -37.48
CA ALA A 15 -16.85 -14.30 -36.20
C ALA A 15 -15.93 -14.92 -35.13
N MET A 16 -15.03 -14.11 -34.57
CA MET A 16 -14.28 -14.47 -33.38
C MET A 16 -15.28 -14.76 -32.27
N PRO A 17 -15.25 -15.95 -31.63
CA PRO A 17 -16.07 -16.18 -30.46
C PRO A 17 -15.63 -15.20 -29.39
N ALA A 18 -16.57 -14.35 -28.96
CA ALA A 18 -16.40 -13.47 -27.83
C ALA A 18 -15.88 -14.30 -26.64
N MET A 19 -14.85 -13.77 -25.98
CA MET A 19 -14.27 -14.36 -24.79
C MET A 19 -15.39 -14.69 -23.80
N ASN A 20 -15.60 -15.98 -23.54
CA ASN A 20 -16.47 -16.42 -22.46
C ASN A 20 -15.93 -15.82 -21.17
N ALA A 21 -16.72 -14.94 -20.55
CA ALA A 21 -16.53 -14.56 -19.17
C ALA A 21 -16.50 -15.85 -18.34
N TYR A 22 -15.36 -16.14 -17.72
CA TYR A 22 -15.24 -17.20 -16.73
C TYR A 22 -16.12 -16.82 -15.54
N SER A 23 -17.37 -17.28 -15.56
CA SER A 23 -18.17 -17.37 -14.35
C SER A 23 -17.65 -18.59 -13.57
N ALA A 24 -16.57 -18.38 -12.82
CA ALA A 24 -16.09 -19.38 -11.88
C ALA A 24 -17.13 -19.47 -10.74
N THR A 25 -18.06 -20.41 -10.87
CA THR A 25 -18.91 -20.83 -9.75
C THR A 25 -17.98 -21.37 -8.67
N THR A 26 -17.77 -20.61 -7.60
CA THR A 26 -16.98 -21.07 -6.46
C THR A 26 -17.72 -22.23 -5.81
N GLN A 27 -17.29 -23.46 -6.08
CA GLN A 27 -17.81 -24.63 -5.41
C GLN A 27 -17.41 -24.56 -3.93
N GLU A 28 -18.38 -24.35 -3.05
CA GLU A 28 -18.15 -24.27 -1.61
C GLU A 28 -17.88 -25.67 -1.03
N LEU A 29 -16.89 -25.77 -0.13
CA LEU A 29 -16.51 -27.04 0.50
C LEU A 29 -17.57 -27.52 1.51
N PHE A 30 -18.26 -26.58 2.16
CA PHE A 30 -19.33 -26.85 3.11
C PHE A 30 -20.55 -26.04 2.73
N SER A 31 -21.74 -26.61 2.90
CA SER A 31 -22.98 -25.87 2.78
C SER A 31 -23.17 -24.91 3.96
N GLU A 32 -23.76 -23.75 3.70
CA GLU A 32 -24.23 -22.84 4.74
C GLU A 32 -25.14 -23.56 5.75
N PRO A 33 -24.94 -23.38 7.07
CA PRO A 33 -25.86 -23.88 8.10
C PRO A 33 -27.29 -23.34 7.94
N LYS A 34 -28.26 -24.01 8.57
CA LYS A 34 -29.61 -23.48 8.66
C LYS A 34 -29.70 -22.37 9.70
N ASP A 35 -30.70 -21.50 9.55
CA ASP A 35 -31.07 -20.45 10.50
C ASP A 35 -29.99 -19.39 10.75
N VAL A 36 -29.07 -19.18 9.80
CA VAL A 36 -28.04 -18.14 9.88
C VAL A 36 -28.68 -16.77 10.01
N LYS A 37 -28.20 -16.00 11.00
CA LYS A 37 -28.62 -14.63 11.27
C LYS A 37 -27.77 -13.61 10.52
N GLU A 38 -26.46 -13.85 10.47
CA GLU A 38 -25.49 -12.97 9.83
C GLU A 38 -24.34 -13.79 9.24
N VAL A 39 -23.79 -13.33 8.12
CA VAL A 39 -22.61 -13.90 7.47
C VAL A 39 -21.55 -12.80 7.30
N LYS A 40 -20.32 -13.09 7.70
CA LYS A 40 -19.14 -12.28 7.36
C LYS A 40 -18.14 -13.11 6.56
N ASN A 41 -17.54 -12.50 5.55
CA ASN A 41 -16.58 -13.16 4.67
C ASN A 41 -15.30 -12.34 4.55
N GLU A 42 -14.18 -13.04 4.45
CA GLU A 42 -12.87 -12.48 4.12
C GLU A 42 -12.17 -13.39 3.11
N LEU A 43 -11.54 -12.77 2.10
CA LEU A 43 -10.71 -13.45 1.11
C LEU A 43 -9.33 -12.80 1.07
N ARG A 44 -8.28 -13.60 1.24
CA ARG A 44 -6.89 -13.18 1.02
C ARG A 44 -6.30 -14.00 -0.13
N HIS A 45 -5.75 -13.29 -1.13
CA HIS A 45 -5.13 -13.92 -2.29
C HIS A 45 -3.91 -14.78 -1.91
N PHE A 46 -3.10 -14.28 -0.97
CA PHE A 46 -2.00 -15.01 -0.33
C PHE A 46 -1.76 -14.45 1.07
N THR A 47 -1.68 -15.30 2.09
CA THR A 47 -1.33 -14.91 3.47
C THR A 47 -0.76 -16.10 4.24
N PRO A 48 0.19 -15.89 5.17
CA PRO A 48 0.47 -16.87 6.21
C PRO A 48 -0.70 -16.97 7.19
N VAL A 49 -1.03 -18.18 7.60
CA VAL A 49 -2.07 -18.51 8.59
C VAL A 49 -1.47 -19.44 9.62
N GLN A 50 -1.66 -19.14 10.91
CA GLN A 50 -1.20 -19.99 11.99
C GLN A 50 -2.32 -20.95 12.41
N LEU A 51 -2.15 -22.23 12.13
CA LEU A 51 -3.11 -23.28 12.46
C LEU A 51 -2.71 -23.97 13.76
N ILE A 52 -3.64 -24.08 14.70
CA ILE A 52 -3.38 -24.72 16.00
C ILE A 52 -3.10 -26.21 15.78
N THR A 53 -2.03 -26.72 16.40
CA THR A 53 -1.65 -28.13 16.37
C THR A 53 -1.76 -28.81 17.72
N SER A 54 -1.65 -28.05 18.82
CA SER A 54 -1.88 -28.54 20.18
C SER A 54 -2.02 -27.39 21.18
N ILE A 55 -2.55 -27.71 22.36
CA ILE A 55 -2.63 -26.80 23.50
C ILE A 55 -2.02 -27.53 24.70
N GLU A 56 -0.89 -27.05 25.19
CA GLU A 56 -0.13 -27.65 26.29
C GLU A 56 0.07 -26.58 27.37
N ASP A 57 -0.31 -26.85 28.62
CA ASP A 57 -0.14 -25.90 29.75
C ASP A 57 -0.63 -24.46 29.45
N ASN A 58 -1.77 -24.31 28.78
CA ASN A 58 -2.32 -23.02 28.33
C ASN A 58 -1.44 -22.25 27.33
N LYS A 59 -0.54 -22.95 26.63
CA LYS A 59 0.24 -22.46 25.49
C LYS A 59 -0.29 -23.10 24.22
N ILE A 60 -0.66 -22.26 23.26
CA ILE A 60 -1.09 -22.69 21.92
C ILE A 60 0.17 -22.93 21.09
N LEU A 61 0.33 -24.15 20.60
CA LEU A 61 1.32 -24.49 19.57
C LEU A 61 0.63 -24.47 18.20
N SER A 62 1.34 -23.96 17.20
CA SER A 62 0.79 -23.80 15.87
C SER A 62 1.78 -24.14 14.77
N LYS A 63 1.22 -24.37 13.58
CA LYS A 63 1.94 -24.54 12.33
C LYS A 63 1.53 -23.42 11.37
N GLU A 64 2.52 -22.76 10.79
CA GLU A 64 2.27 -21.82 9.72
C GLU A 64 1.95 -22.55 8.40
N VAL A 65 0.90 -22.11 7.73
CA VAL A 65 0.52 -22.51 6.38
C VAL A 65 0.33 -21.26 5.54
N LYS A 66 0.87 -21.25 4.32
CA LYS A 66 0.77 -20.11 3.40
C LYS A 66 -0.10 -20.48 2.23
N GLY A 67 -0.99 -19.57 1.84
CA GLY A 67 -1.80 -19.75 0.65
C GLY A 67 -2.97 -18.80 0.58
N LYS A 68 -3.93 -19.14 -0.28
CA LYS A 68 -5.20 -18.42 -0.40
C LYS A 68 -6.09 -18.75 0.79
N LEU A 69 -6.48 -17.73 1.56
CA LEU A 69 -7.38 -17.88 2.71
C LEU A 69 -8.79 -17.44 2.32
N ILE A 70 -9.76 -18.32 2.54
CA ILE A 70 -11.19 -18.02 2.52
C ILE A 70 -11.68 -18.20 3.96
N ARG A 71 -12.16 -17.14 4.58
CA ARG A 71 -12.69 -17.14 5.94
C ARG A 71 -14.14 -16.73 5.92
N THR A 72 -15.00 -17.57 6.50
CA THR A 72 -16.44 -17.32 6.62
C THR A 72 -16.86 -17.47 8.07
N ASN A 73 -17.56 -16.48 8.60
CA ASN A 73 -18.12 -16.51 9.94
C ASN A 73 -19.64 -16.44 9.86
N TYR A 74 -20.32 -17.40 10.48
CA TYR A 74 -21.77 -17.47 10.60
C TYR A 74 -22.19 -17.14 12.03
N GLU A 75 -23.10 -16.19 12.19
CA GLU A 75 -23.84 -16.00 13.43
C GLU A 75 -25.12 -16.85 13.41
N LEU A 76 -25.25 -17.75 14.38
CA LEU A 76 -26.36 -18.70 14.53
C LEU A 76 -27.18 -18.43 15.79
N PRO A 77 -28.42 -18.95 15.88
CA PRO A 77 -29.18 -18.97 17.13
C PRO A 77 -28.42 -19.71 18.24
N PRO A 78 -28.59 -19.30 19.52
CA PRO A 78 -27.87 -19.90 20.65
C PRO A 78 -28.27 -21.36 20.92
N SER A 79 -29.29 -21.88 20.24
CA SER A 79 -29.66 -23.30 20.25
C SER A 79 -28.63 -24.19 19.54
N TYR A 80 -27.80 -23.62 18.66
CA TYR A 80 -26.71 -24.35 18.03
C TYR A 80 -25.53 -24.46 19.00
N MET A 81 -25.30 -25.63 19.57
CA MET A 81 -24.17 -25.85 20.49
C MET A 81 -22.85 -25.95 19.70
N PRO A 82 -21.78 -25.24 20.12
CA PRO A 82 -20.47 -25.28 19.45
C PRO A 82 -19.93 -26.69 19.22
N ALA A 83 -19.95 -27.55 20.24
CA ALA A 83 -19.51 -28.94 20.15
C ALA A 83 -20.29 -29.74 19.10
N HIS A 84 -21.61 -29.55 19.03
CA HIS A 84 -22.45 -30.24 18.06
C HIS A 84 -22.16 -29.77 16.62
N LEU A 85 -21.96 -28.46 16.44
CA LEU A 85 -21.52 -27.91 15.15
C LEU A 85 -20.21 -28.57 14.71
N ILE A 86 -19.17 -28.51 15.55
CA ILE A 86 -17.86 -29.07 15.25
C ILE A 86 -17.94 -30.59 14.98
N ASN A 87 -18.73 -31.34 15.75
CA ASN A 87 -18.91 -32.77 15.51
C ASN A 87 -19.60 -33.06 14.16
N ASN A 88 -20.52 -32.22 13.71
CA ASN A 88 -21.12 -32.33 12.38
C ASN A 88 -20.06 -32.14 11.28
N TYR A 89 -19.30 -31.04 11.35
CA TYR A 89 -18.21 -30.79 10.39
C TYR A 89 -17.13 -31.87 10.44
N LYS A 90 -16.77 -32.37 11.62
CA LYS A 90 -15.86 -33.52 11.80
C LYS A 90 -16.35 -34.75 11.05
N ASN A 91 -17.66 -35.04 11.08
CA ASN A 91 -18.22 -36.15 10.33
C ASN A 91 -18.06 -35.98 8.81
N GLN A 92 -18.30 -34.76 8.29
CA GLN A 92 -18.07 -34.45 6.86
C GLN A 92 -16.58 -34.54 6.50
N LEU A 93 -15.71 -33.99 7.33
CA LEU A 93 -14.25 -34.04 7.18
C LEU A 93 -13.74 -35.50 7.15
N LYS A 94 -14.32 -36.38 7.97
CA LYS A 94 -14.01 -37.82 7.93
C LYS A 94 -14.51 -38.48 6.64
N ALA A 95 -15.71 -38.14 6.17
CA ALA A 95 -16.25 -38.65 4.90
C ALA A 95 -15.40 -38.23 3.69
N LEU A 96 -14.70 -37.10 3.79
CA LEU A 96 -13.73 -36.61 2.80
C LEU A 96 -12.34 -37.24 2.95
N ASN A 97 -12.11 -38.17 3.88
CA ASN A 97 -10.80 -38.74 4.20
C ASN A 97 -9.73 -37.68 4.55
N THR A 98 -10.14 -36.62 5.24
CA THR A 98 -9.18 -35.63 5.76
C THR A 98 -8.41 -36.18 6.96
N ASN A 99 -7.20 -35.64 7.17
CA ASN A 99 -6.38 -35.89 8.34
C ASN A 99 -6.67 -34.82 9.39
N ILE A 100 -7.10 -35.22 10.59
CA ILE A 100 -7.30 -34.29 11.71
C ILE A 100 -5.93 -33.96 12.32
N LEU A 101 -5.62 -32.67 12.43
CA LEU A 101 -4.39 -32.15 13.05
C LEU A 101 -4.58 -31.87 14.52
N PHE A 102 -5.71 -31.24 14.86
CA PHE A 102 -6.00 -30.82 16.21
C PHE A 102 -7.52 -30.74 16.38
N GLU A 103 -7.98 -31.06 17.59
CA GLU A 103 -9.35 -30.82 18.00
C GLU A 103 -9.42 -30.53 19.49
N CYS A 104 -10.37 -29.70 19.88
CA CYS A 104 -10.68 -29.43 21.27
C CYS A 104 -12.17 -29.15 21.45
N GLU A 105 -12.67 -29.40 22.66
CA GLU A 105 -14.04 -29.12 23.05
C GLU A 105 -14.05 -28.57 24.49
N GLN A 106 -14.79 -27.48 24.68
CA GLN A 106 -15.03 -26.82 25.96
C GLN A 106 -13.70 -26.56 26.70
N ALA A 107 -13.57 -27.05 27.94
CA ALA A 107 -12.39 -26.85 28.78
C ALA A 107 -11.10 -27.40 28.16
N SER A 108 -11.17 -28.37 27.22
CA SER A 108 -9.97 -28.90 26.56
C SER A 108 -9.37 -27.91 25.55
N CYS A 109 -10.09 -26.84 25.19
CA CYS A 109 -9.58 -25.73 24.39
C CYS A 109 -8.72 -24.74 25.21
N GLY A 110 -8.53 -24.98 26.51
CA GLY A 110 -7.70 -24.15 27.37
C GLY A 110 -8.32 -22.78 27.65
N ASN A 111 -7.48 -21.75 27.68
CA ASN A 111 -7.91 -20.39 27.99
C ASN A 111 -8.63 -19.73 26.80
N GLU A 112 -9.92 -19.45 26.94
CA GLU A 112 -10.78 -18.88 25.89
C GLU A 112 -10.27 -17.53 25.36
N ASP A 113 -9.84 -16.62 26.24
CA ASP A 113 -9.34 -15.30 25.84
C ASP A 113 -8.08 -15.41 24.96
N LYS A 114 -7.15 -16.29 25.33
CA LYS A 114 -5.95 -16.57 24.53
C LYS A 114 -6.33 -17.20 23.19
N LEU A 115 -7.29 -18.10 23.19
CA LEU A 115 -7.76 -18.78 21.98
C LEU A 115 -8.39 -17.80 20.99
N VAL A 116 -9.32 -16.95 21.44
CA VAL A 116 -9.95 -15.92 20.60
C VAL A 116 -8.92 -14.94 20.05
N LYS A 117 -7.98 -14.49 20.89
CA LYS A 117 -6.89 -13.59 20.46
C LYS A 117 -5.95 -14.23 19.45
N PHE A 118 -5.79 -15.54 19.51
CA PHE A 118 -4.98 -16.30 18.55
C PHE A 118 -5.71 -16.45 17.21
N ILE A 119 -6.97 -16.92 17.23
CA ILE A 119 -7.76 -17.19 16.02
C ILE A 119 -8.14 -15.89 15.30
N LYS A 120 -8.46 -14.83 16.06
CA LYS A 120 -8.94 -13.52 15.57
C LYS A 120 -10.15 -13.68 14.65
N PRO A 121 -11.29 -14.14 15.19
CA PRO A 121 -12.49 -14.34 14.40
C PRO A 121 -13.03 -13.04 13.80
N LEU A 122 -13.73 -13.14 12.66
CA LEU A 122 -14.31 -11.99 11.94
C LEU A 122 -15.39 -11.25 12.75
N ASN A 123 -16.09 -11.99 13.59
CA ASN A 123 -16.96 -11.44 14.62
C ASN A 123 -16.20 -11.47 15.93
N ASP A 124 -16.37 -10.42 16.75
CA ASP A 124 -15.96 -10.50 18.15
C ASP A 124 -16.60 -11.75 18.75
N ILE A 125 -15.91 -12.48 19.61
CA ILE A 125 -16.46 -13.61 20.36
C ILE A 125 -15.93 -13.45 21.78
N SER A 126 -16.82 -13.37 22.76
CA SER A 126 -16.48 -12.92 24.12
C SER A 126 -16.61 -13.99 25.21
N ASP A 127 -17.30 -15.10 24.97
CA ASP A 127 -17.71 -15.99 26.07
C ASP A 127 -18.49 -17.21 25.61
N GLY A 128 -17.91 -18.42 25.74
CA GLY A 128 -18.71 -19.66 25.83
C GLY A 128 -18.15 -20.89 25.13
N SER A 129 -17.96 -21.96 25.92
CA SER A 129 -17.82 -23.37 25.52
C SER A 129 -17.26 -23.59 24.11
N PRO A 130 -16.01 -23.14 23.86
CA PRO A 130 -15.42 -23.18 22.52
C PRO A 130 -15.32 -24.62 22.03
N SER A 131 -15.33 -24.81 20.72
CA SER A 131 -14.97 -26.07 20.09
C SER A 131 -14.24 -25.75 18.81
N LEU A 132 -13.19 -26.51 18.53
CA LEU A 132 -12.35 -26.27 17.36
C LEU A 132 -11.92 -27.59 16.74
N ILE A 133 -11.86 -27.63 15.41
CA ILE A 133 -11.22 -28.71 14.67
C ILE A 133 -10.36 -28.13 13.55
N THR A 134 -9.14 -28.62 13.44
CA THR A 134 -8.24 -28.31 12.33
C THR A 134 -7.91 -29.61 11.61
N ALA A 135 -8.06 -29.62 10.29
CA ALA A 135 -7.83 -30.77 9.44
C ALA A 135 -7.13 -30.36 8.14
N TYR A 136 -6.57 -31.33 7.43
CA TYR A 136 -6.01 -31.12 6.11
C TYR A 136 -6.20 -32.32 5.21
N ILE A 137 -6.15 -32.08 3.90
CA ILE A 137 -6.09 -33.10 2.88
C ILE A 137 -5.05 -32.73 1.83
N THR A 138 -4.34 -33.74 1.35
CA THR A 138 -3.38 -33.60 0.25
C THR A 138 -3.93 -34.37 -0.95
N LEU A 139 -4.25 -33.63 -2.01
CA LEU A 139 -4.71 -34.14 -3.30
C LEU A 139 -3.56 -34.01 -4.32
N PRO A 140 -3.59 -34.72 -5.45
CA PRO A 140 -2.49 -34.72 -6.41
C PRO A 140 -2.04 -33.34 -6.92
N LYS A 141 -2.93 -32.33 -6.90
CA LYS A 141 -2.66 -30.97 -7.38
C LYS A 141 -2.86 -29.87 -6.33
N LYS A 142 -3.26 -30.22 -5.11
CA LYS A 142 -3.73 -29.24 -4.13
C LYS A 142 -3.54 -29.78 -2.72
N GLN A 143 -3.02 -28.94 -1.83
CA GLN A 143 -3.11 -29.19 -0.40
C GLN A 143 -4.07 -28.17 0.21
N VAL A 144 -5.03 -28.65 1.01
CA VAL A 144 -6.04 -27.80 1.63
C VAL A 144 -6.03 -28.05 3.13
N TYR A 145 -6.00 -26.98 3.90
CA TYR A 145 -6.25 -26.99 5.33
C TYR A 145 -7.61 -26.36 5.60
N VAL A 146 -8.27 -26.87 6.63
CA VAL A 146 -9.52 -26.31 7.15
C VAL A 146 -9.36 -26.14 8.66
N SER A 147 -9.69 -24.97 9.20
CA SER A 147 -9.84 -24.75 10.63
C SER A 147 -11.24 -24.23 10.90
N ILE A 148 -11.98 -24.94 11.74
CA ILE A 148 -13.37 -24.62 12.07
C ILE A 148 -13.44 -24.35 13.56
N TYR A 149 -13.89 -23.15 13.92
CA TYR A 149 -13.99 -22.69 15.29
C TYR A 149 -15.44 -22.30 15.59
N ALA A 150 -16.02 -22.86 16.63
CA ALA A 150 -17.33 -22.48 17.11
C ALA A 150 -17.24 -22.02 18.56
N ALA A 151 -17.96 -20.96 18.90
CA ALA A 151 -18.07 -20.49 20.27
C ALA A 151 -19.43 -19.84 20.53
N GLY A 152 -19.95 -20.06 21.73
CA GLY A 152 -21.22 -19.52 22.15
C GLY A 152 -21.12 -18.04 22.52
N ARG A 153 -22.28 -17.43 22.72
CA ARG A 153 -22.54 -16.17 23.45
C ARG A 153 -23.95 -16.26 24.05
N LYS A 154 -24.31 -15.31 24.92
CA LYS A 154 -25.66 -15.24 25.52
C LYS A 154 -26.83 -15.25 24.52
N ARG A 155 -26.64 -14.73 23.29
CA ARG A 155 -27.72 -14.55 22.30
C ARG A 155 -27.46 -15.17 20.93
N ALA A 156 -26.30 -15.78 20.73
CA ALA A 156 -25.89 -16.32 19.44
C ALA A 156 -24.77 -17.36 19.61
N THR A 157 -24.55 -18.16 18.59
CA THR A 157 -23.37 -19.00 18.44
C THR A 157 -22.62 -18.55 17.19
N ASN A 158 -21.32 -18.31 17.29
CA ASN A 158 -20.50 -17.98 16.14
C ASN A 158 -19.80 -19.25 15.63
N LEU A 159 -19.75 -19.40 14.31
CA LEU A 159 -19.05 -20.48 13.63
C LEU A 159 -18.15 -19.88 12.55
N GLU A 160 -16.85 -19.94 12.76
CA GLU A 160 -15.83 -19.54 11.79
C GLU A 160 -15.28 -20.76 11.07
N ILE A 161 -15.15 -20.64 9.75
CA ILE A 161 -14.56 -21.63 8.86
C ILE A 161 -13.45 -20.94 8.08
N ASP A 162 -12.22 -21.36 8.32
CA ASP A 162 -11.05 -20.99 7.55
C ASP A 162 -10.70 -22.12 6.59
N ILE A 163 -10.66 -21.84 5.30
CA ILE A 163 -10.18 -22.74 4.25
C ILE A 163 -8.92 -22.13 3.66
N ILE A 164 -7.81 -22.87 3.73
CA ILE A 164 -6.52 -22.45 3.23
C ILE A 164 -6.11 -23.37 2.10
N GLU A 165 -6.09 -22.84 0.88
CA GLU A 165 -5.56 -23.52 -0.29
C GLU A 165 -4.07 -23.18 -0.42
N VAL A 166 -3.21 -24.17 -0.19
CA VAL A 166 -1.76 -23.96 -0.28
C VAL A 166 -1.39 -23.67 -1.73
N ILE A 167 -0.77 -22.51 -1.94
CA ILE A 167 -0.23 -22.05 -3.22
C ILE A 167 1.16 -21.48 -2.99
N GLU A 168 1.96 -21.40 -4.04
CA GLU A 168 3.21 -20.64 -4.01
C GLU A 168 2.92 -19.14 -3.90
N GLU A 169 3.86 -18.40 -3.31
CA GLU A 169 3.74 -16.96 -3.18
C GLU A 169 3.75 -16.31 -4.56
N PRO A 170 2.72 -15.53 -4.93
CA PRO A 170 2.67 -14.87 -6.23
C PRO A 170 3.59 -13.64 -6.23
N LEU A 171 4.87 -13.85 -6.57
CA LEU A 171 5.90 -12.81 -6.54
C LEU A 171 5.91 -11.89 -7.78
N ASP A 172 5.28 -12.31 -8.88
CA ASP A 172 5.31 -11.60 -10.17
C ASP A 172 4.09 -10.71 -10.42
N LEU A 173 3.49 -10.13 -9.36
CA LEU A 173 2.34 -9.23 -9.48
C LEU A 173 2.73 -7.80 -9.93
N VAL A 174 3.98 -7.39 -9.69
CA VAL A 174 4.51 -6.08 -10.08
C VAL A 174 5.42 -6.24 -11.29
N THR A 175 5.16 -5.48 -12.35
CA THR A 175 6.01 -5.45 -13.53
C THR A 175 7.01 -4.31 -13.45
N THR A 176 8.22 -4.53 -13.97
CA THR A 176 9.27 -3.50 -14.04
C THR A 176 9.48 -3.09 -15.50
N ASP A 177 9.69 -1.80 -15.73
CA ASP A 177 10.11 -1.29 -17.04
C ASP A 177 11.63 -1.14 -17.07
N GLN A 178 12.31 -2.13 -17.65
CA GLN A 178 13.77 -2.10 -17.80
C GLN A 178 14.22 -0.98 -18.74
N ASN A 179 13.37 -0.52 -19.67
CA ASN A 179 13.73 0.57 -20.56
C ASN A 179 13.93 1.87 -19.77
N TYR A 180 13.15 2.08 -18.71
CA TYR A 180 13.31 3.23 -17.81
C TYR A 180 14.73 3.30 -17.21
N LEU A 181 15.33 2.16 -16.85
CA LEU A 181 16.68 2.12 -16.28
C LEU A 181 17.79 2.42 -17.29
N SER A 182 17.51 2.25 -18.58
CA SER A 182 18.45 2.53 -19.69
C SER A 182 18.28 3.92 -20.29
N GLN A 183 17.23 4.66 -19.91
CA GLN A 183 17.01 6.01 -20.38
C GLN A 183 18.00 6.96 -19.69
N GLU A 184 18.61 7.85 -20.47
CA GLU A 184 19.41 8.94 -19.91
C GLU A 184 18.50 9.88 -19.09
N VAL A 185 19.08 10.48 -18.05
CA VAL A 185 18.36 11.49 -17.26
C VAL A 185 18.10 12.68 -18.17
N SER A 186 16.83 12.93 -18.49
CA SER A 186 16.44 14.10 -19.27
C SER A 186 16.55 15.36 -18.41
N GLU A 187 17.30 16.35 -18.88
CA GLU A 187 17.29 17.68 -18.28
C GLU A 187 15.92 18.34 -18.43
N ILE A 188 15.50 19.09 -17.40
CA ILE A 188 14.25 19.85 -17.44
C ILE A 188 14.47 21.09 -18.32
N THR A 189 13.74 21.19 -19.43
CA THR A 189 13.74 22.41 -20.23
C THR A 189 12.98 23.51 -19.50
N VAL A 190 13.67 24.60 -19.18
CA VAL A 190 13.08 25.75 -18.51
C VAL A 190 12.75 26.85 -19.52
N LYS A 191 11.49 27.29 -19.54
CA LYS A 191 11.01 28.38 -20.40
C LYS A 191 11.56 29.73 -19.92
N ASP A 192 12.04 30.56 -20.85
CA ASP A 192 12.35 31.96 -20.57
C ASP A 192 11.08 32.78 -20.26
N ASN A 193 11.09 33.45 -19.12
CA ASN A 193 10.00 34.28 -18.62
C ASN A 193 10.39 35.76 -18.47
N SER A 194 11.54 36.20 -19.00
CA SER A 194 12.03 37.59 -18.97
C SER A 194 11.01 38.64 -19.43
N GLN A 195 10.08 38.25 -20.29
CA GLN A 195 8.97 39.08 -20.75
C GLN A 195 8.01 39.51 -19.61
N ASN A 196 8.06 38.85 -18.46
CA ASN A 196 7.25 39.17 -17.28
C ASN A 196 7.99 40.08 -16.28
N ASP A 197 9.19 40.56 -16.62
CA ASP A 197 9.93 41.48 -15.77
C ASP A 197 9.13 42.75 -15.48
N THR A 198 9.19 43.22 -14.23
CA THR A 198 8.61 44.51 -13.87
C THR A 198 9.26 45.64 -14.67
N LYS A 199 8.49 46.68 -15.01
CA LYS A 199 8.96 47.76 -15.89
C LYS A 199 10.18 48.47 -15.32
N ASN A 200 11.11 48.85 -16.19
CA ASN A 200 12.36 49.56 -15.85
C ASN A 200 13.27 48.80 -14.87
N SER A 201 13.19 47.46 -14.87
CA SER A 201 14.11 46.60 -14.14
C SER A 201 15.16 46.00 -15.07
N ALA A 202 16.27 45.56 -14.48
CA ALA A 202 17.34 44.85 -15.15
C ALA A 202 18.10 44.00 -14.13
N ASP A 203 18.74 42.92 -14.60
CA ASP A 203 19.65 42.16 -13.76
C ASP A 203 20.85 43.02 -13.33
N HIS A 204 21.43 42.67 -12.18
CA HIS A 204 22.67 43.31 -11.77
C HIS A 204 23.82 42.85 -12.70
N PRO A 205 24.68 43.75 -13.19
CA PRO A 205 25.72 43.41 -14.18
C PRO A 205 26.75 42.37 -13.71
N MET A 206 26.81 42.09 -12.41
CA MET A 206 27.73 41.13 -11.80
C MET A 206 27.28 39.67 -11.93
N LEU A 207 25.97 39.41 -11.93
CA LEU A 207 25.42 38.05 -11.87
C LEU A 207 24.22 37.93 -12.81
N SER A 208 24.21 36.87 -13.60
CA SER A 208 22.99 36.47 -14.32
C SER A 208 22.00 35.84 -13.36
N ARG A 209 20.70 36.00 -13.64
CA ARG A 209 19.65 35.25 -12.95
C ARG A 209 19.66 33.77 -13.32
N ILE A 210 18.98 32.95 -12.52
CA ILE A 210 18.66 31.55 -12.85
C ILE A 210 17.76 31.49 -14.10
N PRO A 211 18.01 30.58 -15.07
CA PRO A 211 17.21 30.47 -16.27
C PRO A 211 15.71 30.30 -15.98
N GLY A 212 14.88 31.07 -16.69
CA GLY A 212 13.42 31.08 -16.51
C GLY A 212 12.89 31.91 -15.36
N ALA A 213 13.76 32.52 -14.55
CA ALA A 213 13.37 33.50 -13.55
C ALA A 213 12.96 34.85 -14.18
N TYR A 214 12.02 35.55 -13.55
CA TYR A 214 11.63 36.92 -13.93
C TYR A 214 11.66 37.88 -12.73
N ILE A 215 11.94 39.15 -12.97
CA ILE A 215 12.04 40.18 -11.93
C ILE A 215 10.62 40.59 -11.50
N GLN A 216 10.26 40.26 -10.27
CA GLN A 216 9.01 40.68 -9.66
C GLN A 216 9.13 42.06 -9.00
N LYS A 217 10.25 42.32 -8.31
CA LYS A 217 10.51 43.61 -7.65
C LYS A 217 11.94 44.06 -7.93
N TYR A 218 12.10 45.37 -8.09
CA TYR A 218 13.37 46.00 -8.39
C TYR A 218 13.47 47.34 -7.66
N ILE A 219 14.49 47.50 -6.82
CA ILE A 219 14.72 48.70 -6.03
C ILE A 219 16.17 49.12 -6.19
N THR A 220 16.41 50.40 -6.45
CA THR A 220 17.76 50.98 -6.53
C THR A 220 17.84 52.27 -5.73
N HIS A 221 18.91 52.41 -4.94
CA HIS A 221 19.25 53.66 -4.25
C HIS A 221 20.67 54.09 -4.60
N GLY A 222 20.86 55.39 -4.86
CA GLY A 222 22.19 55.95 -5.15
C GLY A 222 23.14 55.89 -3.96
N PHE A 223 22.60 56.08 -2.75
CA PHE A 223 23.29 55.92 -1.47
C PHE A 223 22.25 55.68 -0.38
N ASN A 224 22.37 54.60 0.39
CA ASN A 224 21.49 54.24 1.50
C ASN A 224 22.19 53.25 2.45
N GLN A 225 21.59 52.96 3.60
CA GLN A 225 22.05 51.94 4.55
C GLN A 225 21.29 50.61 4.33
N ALA A 226 21.97 49.48 4.54
CA ALA A 226 21.39 48.14 4.51
C ALA A 226 21.94 47.25 5.62
N SER A 227 21.04 46.58 6.34
CA SER A 227 21.38 45.52 7.29
C SER A 227 21.57 44.20 6.54
N VAL A 228 22.74 43.56 6.69
CA VAL A 228 23.03 42.23 6.13
C VAL A 228 23.30 41.22 7.24
N LEU A 229 22.89 39.97 7.04
CA LEU A 229 23.16 38.88 7.97
C LEU A 229 24.65 38.49 7.93
N VAL A 230 25.25 38.31 9.11
CA VAL A 230 26.67 37.98 9.29
C VAL A 230 26.91 36.87 10.31
N GLY A 231 25.85 36.18 10.74
CA GLY A 231 25.92 35.13 11.73
C GLY A 231 24.54 34.63 12.16
N ASP A 232 24.55 33.55 12.92
CA ASP A 232 23.36 32.92 13.49
C ASP A 232 22.54 33.88 14.37
N ASN A 233 21.27 33.51 14.64
CA ASN A 233 20.35 34.27 15.48
C ASN A 233 20.12 35.72 14.99
N TYR A 234 20.02 35.89 13.66
CA TYR A 234 19.79 37.18 13.00
C TYR A 234 20.85 38.24 13.34
N LYS A 235 22.11 37.83 13.54
CA LYS A 235 23.20 38.79 13.75
C LYS A 235 23.44 39.57 12.46
N THR A 236 23.34 40.89 12.54
CA THR A 236 23.48 41.77 11.38
C THR A 236 24.69 42.71 11.45
N MET A 237 25.07 43.24 10.29
CA MET A 237 26.02 44.34 10.10
C MET A 237 25.39 45.38 9.18
N GLU A 238 25.52 46.66 9.53
CA GLU A 238 25.07 47.77 8.66
C GLU A 238 26.15 48.10 7.63
N LEU A 239 25.74 48.22 6.37
CA LEU A 239 26.57 48.64 5.25
C LEU A 239 25.96 49.90 4.60
N GLU A 240 26.80 50.84 4.17
CA GLU A 240 26.35 52.05 3.47
C GLU A 240 26.87 52.07 2.04
N GLY A 241 26.01 52.41 1.08
CA GLY A 241 26.43 52.55 -0.31
C GLY A 241 25.28 52.57 -1.31
N LYS A 242 25.63 52.37 -2.58
CA LYS A 242 24.65 52.18 -3.66
C LYS A 242 23.99 50.80 -3.49
N ILE A 243 22.67 50.77 -3.41
CA ILE A 243 21.89 49.53 -3.24
C ILE A 243 21.19 49.17 -4.54
N THR A 244 21.21 47.89 -4.90
CA THR A 244 20.34 47.30 -5.92
C THR A 244 19.76 46.01 -5.34
N ASP A 245 18.45 45.99 -5.14
CA ASP A 245 17.70 44.86 -4.59
C ASP A 245 16.74 44.34 -5.66
N ILE A 246 16.83 43.03 -5.94
CA ILE A 246 16.12 42.37 -7.02
C ILE A 246 15.44 41.11 -6.46
N ALA A 247 14.11 41.11 -6.47
CA ALA A 247 13.33 39.92 -6.13
C ALA A 247 12.93 39.17 -7.40
N TYR A 248 13.42 37.95 -7.55
CA TYR A 248 13.08 37.06 -8.65
C TYR A 248 11.95 36.12 -8.27
N ILE A 249 11.07 35.83 -9.23
CA ILE A 249 10.19 34.66 -9.18
C ILE A 249 10.75 33.59 -10.12
N LEU A 250 10.95 32.40 -9.57
CA LEU A 250 11.57 31.27 -10.26
C LEU A 250 10.56 30.17 -10.57
N PRO A 251 10.81 29.35 -11.61
CA PRO A 251 10.08 28.11 -11.82
C PRO A 251 10.19 27.18 -10.61
N ARG A 252 9.08 26.55 -10.20
CA ARG A 252 9.05 25.59 -9.07
C ARG A 252 9.84 24.29 -9.32
N THR A 253 10.41 24.12 -10.50
CA THR A 253 11.27 22.97 -10.84
C THR A 253 12.64 23.07 -10.18
N TYR A 254 13.09 24.28 -9.83
CA TYR A 254 14.30 24.47 -9.04
C TYR A 254 14.00 24.34 -7.56
N SER A 255 14.88 23.66 -6.83
CA SER A 255 14.86 23.68 -5.36
C SER A 255 15.57 24.92 -4.83
N GLU A 256 15.20 25.38 -3.64
CA GLU A 256 15.88 26.48 -2.96
C GLU A 256 17.36 26.17 -2.74
N PHE A 257 17.69 24.90 -2.47
CA PHE A 257 19.07 24.42 -2.36
C PHE A 257 19.87 24.60 -3.65
N GLU A 258 19.27 24.26 -4.80
CA GLU A 258 19.92 24.41 -6.11
C GLU A 258 20.16 25.90 -6.43
N ILE A 259 19.18 26.75 -6.13
CA ILE A 259 19.28 28.20 -6.36
C ILE A 259 20.42 28.79 -5.53
N ASP A 260 20.44 28.51 -4.22
CA ASP A 260 21.44 29.01 -3.28
C ASP A 260 22.85 28.54 -3.67
N THR A 261 23.02 27.24 -3.93
CA THR A 261 24.30 26.66 -4.32
C THR A 261 24.82 27.26 -5.64
N ASN A 262 23.94 27.55 -6.61
CA ASN A 262 24.34 28.20 -7.86
C ASN A 262 24.91 29.60 -7.62
N TYR A 263 24.24 30.44 -6.81
CA TYR A 263 24.72 31.79 -6.53
C TYR A 263 25.97 31.79 -5.63
N GLN A 264 26.05 30.92 -4.62
CA GLN A 264 27.25 30.75 -3.80
C GLN A 264 28.46 30.37 -4.66
N HIS A 265 28.28 29.43 -5.59
CA HIS A 265 29.33 29.02 -6.52
C HIS A 265 29.72 30.15 -7.50
N ALA A 266 28.75 30.93 -8.00
CA ALA A 266 29.03 32.09 -8.86
C ALA A 266 29.83 33.18 -8.13
N LEU A 267 29.46 33.51 -6.88
CA LEU A 267 30.19 34.45 -6.03
C LEU A 267 31.61 33.95 -5.72
N THR A 268 31.76 32.66 -5.40
CA THR A 268 33.07 32.03 -5.15
C THR A 268 33.98 32.12 -6.38
N LYS A 269 33.45 31.85 -7.58
CA LYS A 269 34.18 31.99 -8.85
C LYS A 269 34.65 33.42 -9.13
N LEU A 270 33.89 34.41 -8.67
CA LEU A 270 34.24 35.83 -8.76
C LEU A 270 35.25 36.27 -7.69
N GLY A 271 35.66 35.37 -6.78
CA GLY A 271 36.66 35.63 -5.74
C GLY A 271 36.09 36.30 -4.49
N PHE A 272 34.76 36.26 -4.28
CA PHE A 272 34.17 36.73 -3.05
C PHE A 272 34.59 35.86 -1.87
N THR A 273 34.80 36.48 -0.71
CA THR A 273 34.97 35.76 0.56
C THR A 273 33.60 35.60 1.22
N GLU A 274 33.24 34.38 1.57
CA GLU A 274 31.99 34.11 2.30
C GLU A 274 32.05 34.76 3.69
N VAL A 275 31.04 35.58 3.99
CA VAL A 275 30.89 36.24 5.30
C VAL A 275 30.00 35.44 6.22
N TYR A 276 28.92 34.88 5.67
CA TYR A 276 27.96 34.03 6.37
C TYR A 276 27.16 33.20 5.36
N ALA A 277 26.86 31.95 5.70
CA ALA A 277 25.97 31.06 4.98
C ALA A 277 25.29 30.13 5.99
N CYS A 278 24.05 29.73 5.69
CA CYS A 278 23.27 28.82 6.51
C CYS A 278 22.33 28.01 5.60
N LEU A 279 21.87 26.85 6.08
CA LEU A 279 20.94 25.99 5.35
C LEU A 279 19.84 25.43 6.26
N GLY A 280 18.58 25.55 5.84
CA GLY A 280 17.42 25.05 6.58
C GLY A 280 17.37 25.61 8.01
N ASN A 281 17.13 24.73 9.00
CA ASN A 281 16.98 25.12 10.41
C ASN A 281 18.22 25.81 11.02
N SER A 282 19.39 25.73 10.38
CA SER A 282 20.56 26.50 10.84
C SER A 282 20.43 28.01 10.57
N CYS A 283 19.55 28.42 9.65
CA CYS A 283 19.30 29.82 9.36
C CYS A 283 18.46 30.55 10.42
N GLY A 284 17.77 29.80 11.30
CA GLY A 284 16.83 30.35 12.27
C GLY A 284 15.44 29.72 12.14
N ASP A 285 14.46 30.34 12.78
CA ASP A 285 13.06 29.91 12.80
C ASP A 285 12.21 30.89 11.98
N ASP A 286 11.61 30.40 10.91
CA ASP A 286 10.81 31.19 9.96
C ASP A 286 9.53 31.78 10.56
N SER A 287 9.18 31.42 11.81
CA SER A 287 7.98 31.86 12.52
C SER A 287 8.14 33.13 13.37
N LYS A 288 9.32 33.76 13.36
CA LYS A 288 9.60 35.03 14.06
C LYS A 288 9.90 36.17 13.11
#